data_AF-A0AAW4ELA0-F1
#
_entry.id   AF-A0AAW4ELA0-F1
#
_cell.length_a   1.000
_cell.length_b   1.000
_cell.length_c   1.000
_cell.angle_alpha   90.00
_cell.angle_beta   90.00
_cell.angle_gamma   90.00
#
_symmetry.space_group_name_H-M   'P 1'
#
loop_
_entity.id
_entity.type
_entity.pdbx_description
1 polymer ?
#
loop_
_entity_poly.entity_id
_entity_poly.type
_entity_poly.pdbx_seq_one_letter_code
_entity_poly.pdbx_strand_id
1 'polypeptide(L)'
;MNLQSLHDSLDTLDASLPNDDYDTSERLMAEHLQAVAALSMVVERPSNEAILALRDHQQRVLARMIGLRDEAAAHLKHTGRSLRAAHAYLKAESLA
;
A
#
# COMPACT_ATOMS: atom_id res chain seq x y z
N MET A 1 -4.06 12.52 -21.85
CA MET A 1 -3.59 11.66 -20.75
C MET A 1 -2.92 10.45 -21.38
N ASN A 2 -1.72 10.07 -20.92
CA ASN A 2 -0.89 9.01 -21.53
C ASN A 2 -0.76 7.84 -20.53
N LEU A 3 -0.63 6.59 -20.98
CA LEU A 3 -0.36 5.46 -20.08
C LEU A 3 0.92 5.65 -19.26
N GLN A 4 1.92 6.31 -19.82
CA GLN A 4 3.16 6.57 -19.08
C GLN A 4 2.91 7.30 -17.76
N SER A 5 2.02 8.30 -17.74
CA SER A 5 1.73 9.02 -16.49
C SER A 5 1.06 8.14 -15.43
N LEU A 6 0.37 7.07 -15.84
CA LEU A 6 -0.18 6.08 -14.90
C LEU A 6 0.92 5.19 -14.33
N HIS A 7 1.92 4.82 -15.12
CA HIS A 7 3.11 4.14 -14.60
C HIS A 7 3.87 5.03 -13.61
N ASP A 8 4.12 6.28 -13.98
CA ASP A 8 4.84 7.23 -13.12
C ASP A 8 4.12 7.46 -11.79
N SER A 9 2.78 7.51 -11.81
CA SER A 9 1.98 7.62 -10.58
C SER A 9 2.09 6.39 -9.68
N LEU A 10 2.23 5.18 -10.25
CA LEU A 10 2.44 3.95 -9.49
C LEU A 10 3.85 3.90 -8.90
N ASP A 11 4.87 4.34 -9.65
CA ASP A 11 6.23 4.48 -9.14
C ASP A 11 6.30 5.48 -7.97
N THR A 12 5.57 6.60 -8.11
CA THR A 12 5.47 7.62 -7.04
C THR A 12 4.79 7.06 -5.80
N LEU A 13 3.68 6.33 -5.97
CA LEU A 13 3.01 5.64 -4.88
C LEU A 13 3.96 4.64 -4.22
N ASP A 14 4.61 3.77 -4.99
CA ASP A 14 5.52 2.73 -4.49
C ASP A 14 6.72 3.30 -3.70
N ALA A 15 7.24 4.44 -4.15
CA ALA A 15 8.29 5.18 -3.45
C ALA A 15 7.81 5.84 -2.15
N SER A 16 6.52 6.15 -2.02
CA SER A 16 5.94 6.76 -0.82
C SER A 16 5.63 5.76 0.30
N LEU A 17 5.40 4.49 -0.04
CA LEU A 17 4.99 3.45 0.90
C LEU A 17 5.92 3.24 2.12
N PRO A 18 7.26 3.35 2.02
CA PRO A 18 8.15 3.14 3.17
C PRO A 18 8.14 4.26 4.23
N ASN A 19 7.53 5.41 3.95
CA ASN A 19 7.68 6.60 4.79
C ASN A 19 6.62 6.73 5.90
N ASP A 20 5.79 5.70 6.12
CA ASP A 20 4.62 5.71 7.03
C ASP A 20 3.64 6.89 6.79
N ASP A 21 3.73 7.52 5.62
CA ASP A 21 2.85 8.61 5.20
C ASP A 21 1.61 8.03 4.50
N TYR A 22 0.68 7.56 5.33
CA TYR A 22 -0.58 6.97 4.90
C TYR A 22 -1.46 7.97 4.16
N ASP A 23 -1.51 9.23 4.59
CA ASP A 23 -2.35 10.27 3.98
C ASP A 23 -1.88 10.57 2.55
N THR A 24 -0.55 10.66 2.34
CA THR A 24 0.01 10.82 1.00
C THR A 24 -0.26 9.60 0.13
N SER A 25 -0.08 8.40 0.67
CA SER A 25 -0.31 7.15 -0.08
C SER A 25 -1.78 6.99 -0.50
N GLU A 26 -2.72 7.33 0.38
CA GLU A 26 -4.17 7.30 0.10
C GLU A 26 -4.54 8.29 -1.00
N ARG A 27 -4.04 9.53 -0.89
CA ARG A 27 -4.27 10.56 -1.91
C ARG A 27 -3.73 10.13 -3.28
N LEU A 28 -2.50 9.62 -3.34
CA LEU A 28 -1.89 9.15 -4.58
C LEU A 28 -2.68 7.99 -5.21
N MET A 29 -3.24 7.09 -4.39
CA MET A 29 -4.11 6.01 -4.87
C MET A 29 -5.42 6.54 -5.45
N ALA A 30 -6.05 7.52 -4.79
CA ALA A 30 -7.28 8.15 -5.27
C ALA A 30 -7.06 8.88 -6.61
N GLU A 31 -5.96 9.64 -6.71
CA GLU A 31 -5.53 10.30 -7.95
C GLU A 31 -5.29 9.27 -9.07
N HIS A 32 -4.59 8.16 -8.77
CA HIS A 32 -4.35 7.08 -9.73
C HIS A 32 -5.67 6.45 -10.22
N LEU A 33 -6.61 6.16 -9.32
CA LEU A 33 -7.90 5.57 -9.67
C LEU A 33 -8.71 6.49 -10.59
N GLN A 34 -8.71 7.79 -10.31
CA GLN A 34 -9.35 8.79 -11.16
C GLN A 34 -8.72 8.84 -12.56
N ALA A 35 -7.38 8.78 -12.63
CA ALA A 35 -6.65 8.75 -13.89
C ALA A 35 -6.91 7.44 -14.68
N VAL A 36 -7.04 6.30 -14.02
CA VAL A 36 -7.44 5.04 -14.68
C VAL A 36 -8.85 5.14 -15.24
N ALA A 37 -9.81 5.67 -14.47
CA ALA A 37 -11.19 5.84 -14.93
C ALA A 37 -11.27 6.73 -16.19
N ALA A 38 -10.45 7.77 -16.24
CA ALA A 38 -10.38 8.67 -17.39
C ALA A 38 -9.76 8.04 -18.65
N LEU A 39 -9.11 6.87 -18.58
CA LEU A 39 -8.67 6.14 -19.79
C LEU A 39 -9.84 5.75 -20.69
N SER A 40 -11.01 5.50 -20.09
CA SER A 40 -12.24 5.18 -20.84
C SER A 40 -12.72 6.33 -21.74
N MET A 41 -12.25 7.56 -21.48
CA MET A 41 -12.63 8.77 -22.22
C MET A 41 -11.61 9.16 -23.32
N VAL A 42 -10.53 8.39 -23.49
CA VAL A 42 -9.49 8.70 -24.48
C VAL A 42 -9.94 8.23 -25.87
N VAL A 43 -9.76 9.10 -26.87
CA VAL A 43 -10.20 8.88 -28.27
C VAL A 43 -9.43 7.72 -28.92
N GLU A 44 -8.15 7.58 -28.60
CA GLU A 44 -7.31 6.50 -29.12
C GLU A 44 -7.10 5.44 -28.04
N ARG A 45 -7.51 4.21 -28.35
CA ARG A 45 -7.40 3.11 -27.41
C ARG A 45 -5.92 2.67 -27.30
N PRO A 46 -5.38 2.55 -26.09
CA PRO A 46 -4.07 1.93 -25.86
C PRO A 46 -4.01 0.51 -26.41
N SER A 47 -2.82 0.07 -26.83
CA SER A 47 -2.63 -1.33 -27.24
C SER A 47 -2.92 -2.29 -26.08
N ASN A 48 -3.36 -3.51 -26.40
CA ASN A 48 -3.58 -4.54 -25.38
C ASN A 48 -2.31 -4.80 -24.56
N GLU A 49 -1.15 -4.78 -25.21
CA GLU A 49 0.15 -5.02 -24.58
C GLU A 49 0.47 -3.93 -23.54
N ALA A 50 0.16 -2.66 -23.84
CA ALA A 50 0.34 -1.57 -22.91
C ALA A 50 -0.64 -1.64 -21.72
N ILE A 51 -1.88 -2.08 -21.95
CA ILE A 51 -2.86 -2.33 -20.88
C ILE A 51 -2.38 -3.46 -19.95
N LEU A 52 -1.85 -4.54 -20.51
CA LEU A 52 -1.30 -5.64 -19.73
C LEU A 52 -0.09 -5.20 -18.91
N ALA A 53 0.82 -4.40 -19.49
CA ALA A 53 1.95 -3.85 -18.77
C ALA A 53 1.53 -2.97 -17.58
N LEU A 54 0.49 -2.13 -17.75
CA LEU A 54 -0.07 -1.33 -16.65
C LEU A 54 -0.68 -2.20 -15.56
N ARG A 55 -1.46 -3.21 -15.94
CA ARG A 55 -2.04 -4.17 -14.99
C ARG A 55 -0.96 -4.89 -14.18
N ASP A 56 0.08 -5.38 -14.84
CA ASP A 56 1.17 -6.09 -14.17
C ASP A 56 1.90 -5.15 -13.19
N HIS A 57 2.03 -3.86 -13.54
CA HIS A 57 2.57 -2.86 -12.63
C HIS A 57 1.69 -2.66 -11.39
N GLN A 58 0.39 -2.49 -11.58
CA GLN A 58 -0.59 -2.37 -10.47
C GLN A 58 -0.53 -3.60 -9.55
N GLN A 59 -0.40 -4.80 -10.11
CA GLN A 59 -0.30 -6.04 -9.33
C GLN A 59 0.97 -6.10 -8.48
N ARG A 60 2.10 -5.61 -8.99
CA ARG A 60 3.35 -5.54 -8.20
C ARG A 60 3.23 -4.58 -7.02
N VAL A 61 2.68 -3.38 -7.24
CA VAL A 61 2.47 -2.39 -6.17
C VAL A 61 1.49 -2.95 -5.12
N LEU A 62 0.39 -3.58 -5.55
CA LEU A 62 -0.56 -4.23 -4.64
C LEU A 62 0.10 -5.31 -3.77
N ALA A 63 0.93 -6.18 -4.37
CA ALA A 63 1.63 -7.22 -3.63
C ALA A 63 2.55 -6.63 -2.56
N ARG A 64 3.22 -5.51 -2.86
CA ARG A 64 4.06 -4.81 -1.88
C ARG A 64 3.26 -4.19 -0.74
N MET A 65 2.14 -3.53 -1.03
CA MET A 65 1.24 -2.99 0.01
C MET A 65 0.70 -4.08 0.94
N ILE A 66 0.37 -5.27 0.40
CA ILE A 66 -0.04 -6.43 1.18
C ILE A 66 1.10 -6.87 2.13
N GLY A 67 2.34 -6.94 1.63
CA GLY A 67 3.51 -7.27 2.46
C GLY A 67 3.69 -6.30 3.62
N LEU A 68 3.64 -4.99 3.35
CA LEU A 68 3.77 -3.95 4.38
C LEU A 68 2.65 -4.03 5.43
N ARG A 69 1.41 -4.29 5.01
CA ARG A 69 0.28 -4.51 5.91
C ARG A 69 0.53 -5.72 6.82
N ASP A 70 1.00 -6.82 6.25
CA ASP A 70 1.21 -8.06 6.99
C ASP A 70 2.38 -7.91 7.99
N GLU A 71 3.44 -7.17 7.62
CA GLU A 71 4.53 -6.77 8.52
C GLU A 71 4.01 -5.90 9.67
N ALA A 72 3.24 -4.85 9.39
CA ALA A 72 2.63 -4.01 10.41
C ALA A 72 1.73 -4.81 11.37
N ALA A 73 0.93 -5.74 10.86
CA ALA A 73 0.11 -6.62 11.66
C ALA A 73 0.94 -7.54 12.58
N ALA A 74 2.09 -8.03 12.10
CA ALA A 74 3.01 -8.81 12.91
C ALA A 74 3.63 -7.98 14.04
N HIS A 75 4.02 -6.73 13.75
CA HIS A 75 4.53 -5.79 14.76
C HIS A 75 3.49 -5.51 15.86
N LEU A 76 2.25 -5.19 15.50
CA LEU A 76 1.17 -4.95 16.47
C LEU A 76 0.91 -6.17 17.37
N LYS A 77 0.94 -7.37 16.79
CA LYS A 77 0.78 -8.62 17.55
C LYS A 77 1.93 -8.84 18.53
N HIS A 78 3.17 -8.51 18.14
CA HIS A 78 4.34 -8.62 19.01
C HIS A 78 4.23 -7.65 20.20
N THR A 79 3.93 -6.37 19.94
CA THR A 79 3.72 -5.34 20.98
C THR A 79 2.61 -5.74 21.96
N GLY A 80 1.48 -6.23 21.46
CA GLY A 80 0.37 -6.69 22.30
C GLY A 80 0.69 -7.92 23.17
N ARG A 81 1.64 -8.78 22.74
CA ARG A 81 2.14 -9.89 23.55
C ARG A 81 3.12 -9.41 24.62
N SER A 82 4.01 -8.49 24.27
CA SER A 82 4.97 -7.88 25.22
C SER A 82 4.26 -7.12 26.35
N LEU A 83 3.21 -6.35 26.04
CA LEU A 83 2.41 -5.65 27.06
C LEU A 83 1.71 -6.63 28.01
N ARG A 84 1.13 -7.70 27.48
CA ARG A 84 0.50 -8.76 28.29
C ARG A 84 1.51 -9.47 29.19
N ALA A 85 2.72 -9.73 28.71
CA ALA A 85 3.78 -10.30 29.52
C ALA A 85 4.22 -9.35 30.65
N ALA A 86 4.42 -8.06 30.36
CA ALA A 86 4.75 -7.06 31.37
C ALA A 86 3.66 -6.93 32.45
N HIS A 87 2.38 -6.94 32.05
CA HIS A 87 1.26 -6.94 33.00
C HIS A 87 1.20 -8.22 33.84
N ALA A 88 1.51 -9.39 33.26
CA ALA A 88 1.56 -10.64 34.00
C ALA A 88 2.68 -10.64 35.04
N TYR A 89 3.86 -10.12 34.71
CA TYR A 89 4.97 -9.96 35.66
C TYR A 89 4.62 -9.02 36.81
N LEU A 90 4.09 -7.82 36.51
CA LEU A 90 3.65 -6.88 37.54
C LEU A 90 2.57 -7.47 38.47
N LYS A 91 1.63 -8.23 37.91
CA LYS A 91 0.60 -8.92 38.70
C LYS A 91 1.20 -10.03 39.56
N ALA A 92 2.18 -10.78 39.06
CA ALA A 92 2.86 -11.82 39.82
C ALA A 92 3.67 -11.23 40.99
N GLU A 93 4.39 -10.14 40.78
CA GLU A 93 5.09 -9.41 41.85
C GLU A 93 4.13 -8.84 42.90
N SER A 94 2.93 -8.37 42.51
CA SER A 94 1.94 -7.86 43.47
C SER A 94 1.30 -8.94 44.37
N LEU A 95 1.52 -10.22 44.06
CA LEU A 95 0.96 -11.37 44.78
C LEU A 95 2.03 -12.12 45.62
N ALA A 96 3.29 -11.69 45.57
CA ALA A 96 4.41 -12.20 46.36
C ALA A 96 4.69 -11.29 47.56
#